data_AF-K9ZBZ1-F1
#
_entry.id   AF-K9ZBZ1-F1
#
_cell.length_a   1.000
_cell.length_b   1.000
_cell.length_c   1.000
_cell.angle_alpha   90.00
_cell.angle_beta   90.00
_cell.angle_gamma   90.00
#
_symmetry.space_group_name_H-M   'P 1'
#
loop_
_entity.id
_entity.type
_entity.pdbx_description
1 polymer ?
#
loop_
_entity_poly.entity_id
_entity_poly.type
_entity_poly.pdbx_seq_one_letter_code
_entity_poly.pdbx_strand_id
1 'polypeptide(L)'
;MEELLTLKDLLLQGNIQEALVIVEELEDMSRNDIIKTIRSYAVVLLLHLIKQKAENRTTRSWEVSIRNSVREIQRENKRHYLTREELWETLEEAYLNAIDKASLEVAEGSYESEELEKLVNREEIIHYALGLIS
;
A
#
# COMPACT_ATOMS: atom_id res chain seq x y z
N MET A 1 -18.20 15.15 1.78
CA MET A 1 -19.47 15.42 2.51
C MET A 1 -20.32 16.43 1.73
N GLU A 2 -19.68 17.36 1.02
CA GLU A 2 -20.31 18.30 0.08
C GLU A 2 -20.84 17.59 -1.18
N GLU A 3 -20.11 16.60 -1.69
CA GLU A 3 -20.45 15.79 -2.87
C GLU A 3 -21.75 14.98 -2.64
N LEU A 4 -21.95 14.45 -1.43
CA LEU A 4 -23.19 13.74 -1.07
C LEU A 4 -24.40 14.66 -1.00
N LEU A 5 -24.21 15.92 -0.61
CA LEU A 5 -25.27 16.93 -0.61
C LEU A 5 -25.60 17.34 -2.05
N THR A 6 -24.58 17.59 -2.88
CA THR A 6 -24.75 17.87 -4.32
C THR A 6 -25.47 16.71 -5.03
N LEU A 7 -25.05 15.47 -4.77
CA LEU A 7 -25.72 14.28 -5.30
C LEU A 7 -27.20 14.25 -4.91
N LYS A 8 -27.50 14.47 -3.63
CA LYS A 8 -28.88 14.51 -3.13
C LYS A 8 -29.71 15.58 -3.84
N ASP A 9 -29.17 16.78 -4.03
CA ASP A 9 -29.88 17.88 -4.67
C ASP A 9 -30.15 17.60 -6.15
N LEU A 10 -29.16 17.06 -6.88
CA LEU A 10 -29.32 16.63 -8.28
C LEU A 10 -30.39 15.55 -8.44
N LEU A 11 -30.42 14.57 -7.53
CA LEU A 11 -31.44 13.53 -7.50
C LEU A 11 -32.84 14.10 -7.24
N LEU A 12 -32.98 15.05 -6.29
CA LEU A 12 -34.26 15.72 -6.02
C LEU A 12 -34.75 16.56 -7.19
N GLN A 13 -33.83 17.11 -7.99
CA GLN A 13 -34.14 17.87 -9.21
C GLN A 13 -34.43 16.97 -10.42
N GLY A 14 -34.25 15.65 -10.30
CA GLY A 14 -34.40 14.70 -11.39
C GLY A 14 -33.26 14.73 -12.41
N ASN A 15 -32.14 15.39 -12.09
CA ASN A 15 -30.98 15.47 -12.97
C ASN A 15 -30.09 14.22 -12.81
N ILE A 16 -30.57 13.11 -13.36
CA ILE A 16 -29.92 11.80 -13.20
C ILE A 16 -28.53 11.76 -13.84
N GLN A 17 -28.33 12.44 -14.97
CA GLN A 17 -27.06 12.39 -15.68
C GLN A 17 -25.92 13.03 -14.87
N GLU A 18 -26.14 14.22 -14.31
CA GLU A 18 -25.15 14.87 -13.44
C GLU A 18 -25.00 14.13 -12.11
N ALA A 19 -26.08 13.57 -11.56
CA ALA A 19 -26.00 12.75 -10.36
C ALA A 19 -25.09 11.53 -10.55
N LEU A 20 -25.12 10.89 -11.72
CA LEU A 20 -24.25 9.76 -12.03
C LEU A 20 -22.77 10.15 -12.07
N VAL A 21 -22.44 11.35 -12.56
CA VAL A 21 -21.05 11.85 -12.54
C VAL A 21 -20.53 11.97 -11.11
N ILE A 22 -21.34 12.49 -10.19
CA ILE A 22 -20.95 12.59 -8.78
C ILE A 22 -20.77 11.21 -8.13
N VAL A 23 -21.53 10.20 -8.56
CA VAL A 23 -21.34 8.82 -8.08
C VAL A 23 -19.99 8.26 -8.53
N GLU A 24 -19.63 8.43 -9.81
CA GLU A 24 -18.33 7.99 -10.33
C GLU A 24 -17.17 8.68 -9.59
N GLU A 25 -17.25 9.99 -9.34
CA GLU A 25 -16.26 10.72 -8.56
C GLU A 25 -16.13 10.19 -7.12
N LEU A 26 -17.26 9.92 -6.45
CA LEU A 26 -17.27 9.36 -5.10
C LEU A 26 -16.68 7.94 -5.04
N GLU A 27 -16.93 7.11 -6.06
CA GLU A 27 -16.34 5.78 -6.18
C GLU A 27 -14.81 5.86 -6.35
N ASP A 28 -14.33 6.75 -7.22
CA ASP A 28 -12.91 7.00 -7.44
C ASP A 28 -12.22 7.53 -6.19
N MET A 29 -12.85 8.47 -5.46
CA MET A 29 -12.34 8.97 -4.19
C MET A 29 -12.20 7.84 -3.16
N SER A 30 -13.25 7.03 -2.99
CA SER A 30 -13.22 5.90 -2.07
C SER A 30 -12.13 4.88 -2.44
N ARG A 31 -11.94 4.61 -3.73
CA ARG A 31 -10.92 3.67 -4.20
C ARG A 31 -9.51 4.21 -3.98
N ASN A 32 -9.28 5.50 -4.25
CA ASN A 32 -8.01 6.16 -4.01
C ASN A 32 -7.62 6.17 -2.51
N ASP A 33 -8.59 6.34 -1.62
CA ASP A 33 -8.34 6.27 -0.16
C ASP A 33 -7.91 4.88 0.29
N ILE A 34 -8.49 3.83 -0.29
CA ILE A 34 -8.09 2.43 -0.05
C ILE A 34 -6.66 2.19 -0.55
N ILE A 35 -6.34 2.59 -1.79
CA ILE A 35 -4.99 2.46 -2.36
C ILE A 35 -3.97 3.17 -1.49
N LYS A 36 -4.24 4.42 -1.11
CA LYS A 36 -3.34 5.22 -0.27
C LYS A 36 -3.09 4.55 1.09
N THR A 37 -4.12 3.99 1.70
CA THR A 37 -4.02 3.31 3.00
C THR A 37 -3.21 2.03 2.89
N ILE A 38 -3.51 1.19 1.89
CA ILE A 38 -2.77 -0.04 1.61
C ILE A 38 -1.29 0.29 1.33
N ARG A 39 -1.02 1.30 0.50
CA ARG A 39 0.35 1.75 0.19
C ARG A 39 1.12 2.14 1.45
N SER A 40 0.49 2.84 2.39
CA SER A 40 1.13 3.22 3.67
C SER A 40 1.59 1.99 4.47
N TYR A 41 0.73 0.99 4.61
CA TYR A 41 1.08 -0.27 5.28
C TYR A 41 2.07 -1.11 4.49
N ALA A 42 2.00 -1.08 3.15
CA ALA A 42 2.92 -1.74 2.25
C ALA A 42 4.35 -1.19 2.40
N VAL A 43 4.52 0.12 2.56
CA VAL A 43 5.84 0.72 2.86
C VAL A 43 6.43 0.12 4.14
N VAL A 44 5.62 -0.02 5.20
CA VAL A 44 6.08 -0.61 6.47
C VAL A 44 6.38 -2.11 6.32
N LEU A 45 5.55 -2.84 5.59
CA LEU A 45 5.76 -4.27 5.30
C LEU A 45 7.09 -4.47 4.57
N LEU A 46 7.27 -3.78 3.44
CA LEU A 46 8.44 -3.88 2.58
C LEU A 46 9.71 -3.44 3.30
N LEU A 47 9.64 -2.36 4.10
CA LEU A 47 10.76 -1.91 4.94
C LEU A 47 11.33 -3.06 5.78
N HIS A 48 10.46 -3.79 6.49
CA HIS A 48 10.90 -4.87 7.35
C HIS A 48 11.37 -6.10 6.57
N LEU A 49 10.76 -6.41 5.42
CA LEU A 49 11.20 -7.50 4.54
C LEU A 49 12.57 -7.22 3.93
N ILE A 50 12.83 -5.99 3.50
CA ILE A 50 14.13 -5.53 3.01
C ILE A 50 15.19 -5.71 4.11
N LYS A 51 14.91 -5.23 5.32
CA LYS A 51 15.82 -5.39 6.47
C LYS A 51 16.12 -6.85 6.79
N GLN A 52 15.10 -7.72 6.73
CA GLN A 52 15.29 -9.16 6.94
C GLN A 52 16.24 -9.77 5.91
N LYS A 53 16.06 -9.42 4.64
CA LYS A 53 16.89 -9.92 3.54
C LYS A 53 18.31 -9.38 3.62
N ALA A 54 18.47 -8.07 3.83
CA ALA A 54 19.76 -7.40 3.87
C ALA A 54 20.62 -7.84 5.07
N GLU A 55 20.00 -8.04 6.23
CA GLU A 55 20.72 -8.42 7.46
C GLU A 55 20.72 -9.93 7.75
N ASN A 56 20.05 -10.71 6.90
CA ASN A 56 19.87 -12.16 7.06
C ASN A 56 19.42 -12.56 8.49
N ARG A 57 18.54 -11.75 9.08
CA ARG A 57 18.03 -11.94 10.45
C ARG A 57 16.66 -11.30 10.60
N THR A 58 15.95 -11.64 11.67
CA THR A 58 14.72 -10.96 12.08
C THR A 58 14.73 -10.67 13.57
N THR A 59 13.90 -9.72 13.99
CA THR A 59 13.65 -9.44 15.41
C THR A 59 12.16 -9.60 15.72
N ARG A 60 11.83 -9.81 16.99
CA ARG A 60 10.42 -9.95 17.41
C ARG A 60 9.58 -8.71 17.08
N SER A 61 10.16 -7.51 17.14
CA SER A 61 9.44 -6.28 16.76
C SER A 61 9.19 -6.23 15.26
N TRP A 62 10.14 -6.67 14.42
CA TRP A 62 9.95 -6.72 12.97
C TRP A 62 8.85 -7.72 12.57
N GLU A 63 8.84 -8.91 13.16
CA GLU A 63 7.78 -9.90 12.97
C GLU A 63 6.39 -9.39 13.38
N VAL A 64 6.32 -8.54 14.40
CA VAL A 64 5.06 -7.90 14.81
C VAL A 64 4.65 -6.84 13.78
N SER A 65 5.56 -5.98 13.34
CA SER A 65 5.29 -4.98 12.31
C SER A 65 4.80 -5.61 11.01
N ILE A 66 5.47 -6.65 10.52
CA ILE A 66 5.08 -7.40 9.32
C ILE A 66 3.65 -7.93 9.46
N ARG A 67 3.36 -8.67 10.54
CA ARG A 67 2.01 -9.23 10.76
C ARG A 67 0.94 -8.15 10.89
N ASN A 68 1.26 -7.02 11.50
CA ASN A 68 0.31 -5.91 11.63
C ASN A 68 0.02 -5.28 10.26
N SER A 69 1.05 -4.96 9.46
CA SER A 69 0.86 -4.44 8.11
C SER A 69 0.06 -5.40 7.22
N VAL A 70 0.37 -6.70 7.27
CA VAL A 70 -0.39 -7.72 6.51
C VAL A 70 -1.87 -7.71 6.89
N ARG A 71 -2.18 -7.70 8.20
CA ARG A 71 -3.57 -7.69 8.69
C ARG A 71 -4.32 -6.44 8.26
N GLU A 72 -3.69 -5.26 8.37
CA GLU A 72 -4.36 -4.02 7.96
C GLU A 72 -4.55 -3.97 6.43
N ILE A 73 -3.57 -4.40 5.62
CA ILE A 73 -3.75 -4.48 4.17
C ILE A 73 -4.90 -5.42 3.79
N GLN A 74 -4.93 -6.63 4.37
CA GLN A 74 -6.01 -7.60 4.13
C GLN A 74 -7.37 -7.08 4.62
N ARG A 75 -7.39 -6.31 5.71
CA ARG A 75 -8.61 -5.70 6.25
C ARG A 75 -9.14 -4.60 5.32
N GLU A 76 -8.27 -3.71 4.84
CA GLU A 76 -8.65 -2.66 3.90
C GLU A 76 -9.09 -3.27 2.56
N ASN A 77 -8.40 -4.32 2.09
CA ASN A 77 -8.78 -5.03 0.87
C ASN A 77 -9.82 -6.15 1.08
N LYS A 78 -10.57 -6.15 2.19
CA LYS A 78 -11.45 -7.27 2.58
C LYS A 78 -12.53 -7.61 1.54
N ARG A 79 -12.97 -6.64 0.74
CA ARG A 79 -13.97 -6.86 -0.34
C ARG A 79 -13.32 -7.06 -1.71
N HIS A 80 -12.02 -7.32 -1.77
CA HIS A 80 -11.24 -7.36 -3.01
C HIS A 80 -11.42 -6.08 -3.83
N TYR A 81 -11.31 -4.93 -3.16
CA TYR A 81 -11.37 -3.61 -3.80
C TYR A 81 -10.22 -3.39 -4.79
N LEU A 82 -9.06 -4.00 -4.49
CA LEU A 82 -7.93 -4.13 -5.38
C LEU A 82 -7.77 -5.58 -5.80
N THR A 83 -7.64 -5.77 -7.10
CA THR A 83 -7.16 -6.97 -7.77
C THR A 83 -5.72 -7.28 -7.38
N ARG A 84 -5.26 -8.47 -7.74
CA ARG A 84 -3.89 -8.89 -7.46
C ARG A 84 -2.87 -8.02 -8.19
N GLU A 85 -3.20 -7.61 -9.42
CA GLU A 85 -2.41 -6.75 -10.27
C GLU A 85 -2.29 -5.34 -9.67
N GLU A 86 -3.39 -4.76 -9.18
CA GLU A 86 -3.37 -3.44 -8.52
C GLU A 86 -2.63 -3.47 -7.18
N LEU A 87 -2.73 -4.58 -6.42
CA LEU A 87 -1.91 -4.78 -5.23
C LEU A 87 -0.42 -4.85 -5.57
N TRP A 88 -0.07 -5.52 -6.67
CA TRP A 88 1.30 -5.54 -7.17
C TRP A 88 1.79 -4.14 -7.51
N GLU A 89 1.04 -3.37 -8.31
CA GLU A 89 1.38 -1.98 -8.64
C GLU A 89 1.53 -1.12 -7.38
N THR A 90 0.64 -1.29 -6.40
CA THR A 90 0.72 -0.58 -5.11
C THR A 90 1.98 -0.94 -4.33
N LEU A 91 2.41 -2.21 -4.34
CA LEU A 91 3.67 -2.66 -3.74
C LEU A 91 4.88 -2.10 -4.48
N GLU A 92 4.82 -2.02 -5.82
CA GLU A 92 5.89 -1.44 -6.63
C GLU A 92 6.13 0.03 -6.30
N GLU A 93 5.06 0.82 -6.15
CA GLU A 93 5.15 2.21 -5.70
C GLU A 93 5.65 2.33 -4.25
N ALA A 94 5.18 1.45 -3.37
CA ALA A 94 5.58 1.43 -1.97
C ALA A 94 7.07 1.08 -1.79
N TYR A 95 7.62 0.25 -2.68
CA TYR A 95 9.00 -0.22 -2.60
C TYR A 95 10.01 0.94 -2.60
N LEU A 96 9.82 1.95 -3.45
CA LEU A 96 10.71 3.11 -3.53
C LEU A 96 10.85 3.83 -2.18
N ASN A 97 9.73 4.03 -1.48
CA ASN A 97 9.74 4.63 -0.15
C ASN A 97 10.26 3.68 0.93
N ALA A 98 10.10 2.36 0.73
CA ALA A 98 10.53 1.35 1.68
C ALA A 98 12.04 1.16 1.66
N ILE A 99 12.67 1.16 0.48
CA ILE A 99 14.11 1.01 0.33
C ILE A 99 14.86 2.21 0.90
N ASP A 100 14.35 3.44 0.68
CA ASP A 100 14.89 4.66 1.29
C ASP A 100 14.80 4.68 2.80
N LYS A 101 13.74 4.11 3.38
CA LYS A 101 13.65 3.96 4.84
C LYS A 101 14.56 2.85 5.35
N ALA A 102 14.71 1.78 4.59
CA ALA A 102 15.53 0.65 4.97
C ALA A 102 17.01 1.02 4.96
N SER A 103 17.47 1.82 4.00
CA SER A 103 18.87 2.28 3.92
C SER A 103 19.28 3.04 5.18
N LEU A 104 18.38 3.83 5.77
CA LEU A 104 18.61 4.53 7.05
C LEU A 104 18.70 3.62 8.28
N GLU A 105 18.13 2.41 8.23
CA GLU A 105 18.03 1.52 9.39
C GLU A 105 18.97 0.30 9.30
N VAL A 106 19.23 -0.21 8.08
CA VAL A 106 20.11 -1.35 7.83
C VAL A 106 21.54 -0.96 8.15
N ALA A 107 22.22 -1.82 8.93
CA ALA A 107 23.61 -1.60 9.35
C ALA A 107 23.85 -0.18 9.92
N GLU A 108 22.89 0.33 10.70
CA GLU A 108 22.95 1.67 11.32
C GLU A 108 23.05 2.82 10.31
N GLY A 109 22.50 2.65 9.11
CA GLY A 109 22.52 3.70 8.07
C GLY A 109 23.76 3.66 7.19
N SER A 110 24.53 2.56 7.20
CA SER A 110 25.80 2.48 6.47
C SER A 110 25.66 2.30 4.95
N TYR A 111 24.44 2.08 4.45
CA TYR A 111 24.18 1.88 3.03
C TYR A 111 23.36 3.03 2.47
N GLU A 112 23.69 3.47 1.26
CA GLU A 112 22.76 4.23 0.43
C GLU A 112 21.70 3.30 -0.17
N SER A 113 20.53 3.82 -0.54
CA SER A 113 19.44 3.01 -1.12
C SER A 113 19.89 2.19 -2.34
N GLU A 114 20.70 2.78 -3.21
CA GLU A 114 21.26 2.12 -4.41
C GLU A 114 22.21 0.96 -4.08
N GLU A 115 22.88 1.00 -2.94
CA GLU A 115 23.75 -0.08 -2.48
C GLU A 115 22.93 -1.21 -1.89
N LEU A 116 21.89 -0.85 -1.12
CA LEU A 116 20.96 -1.81 -0.54
C LEU A 116 20.17 -2.55 -1.63
N GLU A 117 19.77 -1.88 -2.71
CA GLU A 117 19.12 -2.51 -3.88
C GLU A 117 20.00 -3.57 -4.56
N LYS A 118 21.33 -3.48 -4.47
CA LYS A 118 22.23 -4.51 -5.02
C LYS A 118 22.31 -5.74 -4.12
N LEU A 119 21.98 -5.60 -2.84
CA LEU A 119 22.01 -6.67 -1.84
C LEU A 119 20.68 -7.45 -1.79
N VAL A 120 19.59 -6.83 -2.20
CA VAL A 120 18.25 -7.42 -2.12
C VAL A 120 17.60 -7.52 -3.50
N ASN A 121 16.86 -8.60 -3.76
CA ASN A 121 16.11 -8.74 -5.00
C ASN A 121 14.71 -8.12 -4.82
N ARG A 122 14.47 -6.99 -5.51
CA ARG A 122 13.19 -6.27 -5.51
C ARG A 122 12.02 -7.19 -5.87
N GLU A 123 12.11 -7.93 -6.98
CA GLU A 123 11.03 -8.80 -7.43
C GLU A 123 10.73 -9.91 -6.42
N GLU A 124 11.75 -10.55 -5.84
CA GLU A 124 11.56 -11.56 -4.78
C GLU A 124 10.81 -10.98 -3.58
N ILE A 125 11.18 -9.78 -3.13
CA ILE A 125 10.55 -9.12 -1.99
C ILE A 125 9.09 -8.77 -2.29
N ILE A 126 8.81 -8.19 -3.47
CA ILE A 126 7.45 -7.81 -3.87
C ILE A 126 6.59 -9.07 -4.06
N HIS A 127 7.10 -10.14 -4.69
CA HIS A 127 6.39 -11.40 -4.81
C HIS A 127 6.07 -12.02 -3.45
N TYR A 128 7.02 -12.00 -2.52
CA TYR A 128 6.80 -12.50 -1.18
C TYR A 128 5.74 -11.67 -0.44
N ALA A 129 5.85 -10.34 -0.48
CA ALA A 129 4.88 -9.42 0.10
C ALA A 129 3.48 -9.64 -0.48
N LEU A 130 3.37 -9.78 -1.80
CA LEU A 130 2.10 -10.06 -2.48
C LEU A 130 1.48 -11.37 -1.97
N GLY A 131 2.27 -12.44 -1.83
CA GLY A 131 1.79 -13.72 -1.31
C GLY A 131 1.32 -13.68 0.15
N LEU A 132 1.75 -12.67 0.93
CA LEU A 132 1.26 -12.47 2.30
C LEU A 132 -0.08 -11.73 2.36
N ILE A 133 -0.38 -10.89 1.37
CA ILE A 133 -1.53 -9.96 1.39
C ILE A 133 -2.64 -10.30 0.41
N SER A 134 -2.37 -11.14 -0.60
CA SER A 134 -3.32 -11.57 -1.63
C SER A 134 -4.33 -12.58 -1.12
#